data_AF-I9Q440-F1
#
_entry.id   AF-I9Q440-F1
#
_cell.length_a   1.000
_cell.length_b   1.000
_cell.length_c   1.000
_cell.angle_alpha   90.00
_cell.angle_beta   90.00
_cell.angle_gamma   90.00
#
_symmetry.space_group_name_H-M   'P 1'
#
loop_
_entity.id
_entity.type
_entity.pdbx_description
1 polymer ?
#
loop_
_entity_poly.entity_id
_entity_poly.type
_entity_poly.pdbx_seq_one_letter_code
_entity_poly.pdbx_strand_id
1 'polypeptide(L)'
;MENREITLADIFLDILSESQDKGAKLMAERIKAAIKSPEILELVNICVINALGYKSKISSKTVDNAIDSIVSFVHSEIDSSNLSDNDKEKEKNSYKHFAKSLGKILKENLQVAQQLI
;
A
#
# COMPACT_ATOMS: atom_id res chain seq x y z
N MET A 1 -12.04 -13.37 -14.10
CA MET A 1 -11.92 -12.29 -13.09
C MET A 1 -12.48 -12.87 -11.82
N GLU A 2 -11.67 -13.04 -10.78
CA GLU A 2 -12.16 -13.57 -9.50
C GLU A 2 -13.27 -12.67 -8.95
N ASN A 3 -14.34 -13.28 -8.44
CA ASN A 3 -15.47 -12.60 -7.79
C ASN A 3 -15.02 -12.00 -6.44
N ARG A 4 -14.12 -11.02 -6.46
CA ARG A 4 -13.81 -10.21 -5.28
C ARG A 4 -14.82 -9.08 -5.17
N GLU A 5 -15.27 -8.80 -3.96
CA GLU A 5 -16.12 -7.64 -3.68
C GLU A 5 -15.39 -6.35 -4.05
N ILE A 6 -16.11 -5.40 -4.66
CA ILE A 6 -15.56 -4.09 -4.99
C ILE A 6 -15.46 -3.28 -3.69
N THR A 7 -14.26 -2.77 -3.41
CA THR A 7 -13.98 -1.95 -2.23
C THR A 7 -14.02 -0.45 -2.56
N LEU A 8 -14.03 0.40 -1.53
CA LEU A 8 -13.90 1.84 -1.73
C LEU A 8 -12.52 2.22 -2.27
N ALA A 9 -11.47 1.45 -1.92
CA ALA A 9 -10.15 1.61 -2.52
C ALA A 9 -10.18 1.41 -4.04
N ASP A 10 -10.91 0.40 -4.53
CA ASP A 10 -11.03 0.13 -5.97
C ASP A 10 -11.64 1.33 -6.70
N ILE A 11 -12.77 1.81 -6.20
CA ILE A 11 -13.49 2.97 -6.76
C ILE A 11 -12.61 4.22 -6.71
N PHE A 12 -11.94 4.48 -5.58
CA PHE A 12 -11.06 5.63 -5.41
C PHE A 12 -9.90 5.62 -6.41
N LEU A 13 -9.27 4.45 -6.61
CA LEU A 13 -8.16 4.31 -7.55
C LEU A 13 -8.62 4.38 -9.00
N ASP A 14 -9.83 3.94 -9.33
CA ASP A 14 -10.43 4.15 -10.64
C ASP A 14 -10.59 5.63 -10.95
N ILE A 15 -11.15 6.40 -10.03
CA ILE A 15 -11.27 7.86 -10.16
C ILE A 15 -9.89 8.52 -10.29
N LEU A 16 -8.93 8.17 -9.44
CA LEU A 16 -7.58 8.73 -9.52
C LEU A 16 -6.88 8.42 -10.85
N SER A 17 -7.15 7.27 -11.45
CA SER A 17 -6.57 6.89 -12.74
C SER A 17 -7.10 7.70 -13.92
N GLU A 18 -8.23 8.39 -13.76
CA GLU A 18 -8.79 9.33 -14.74
C GLU A 18 -8.26 10.76 -14.56
N SER A 19 -7.43 11.01 -13.55
CA SER A 19 -6.83 12.32 -13.31
C SER A 19 -6.01 12.81 -14.50
N GLN A 20 -6.12 14.11 -14.80
CA GLN A 20 -5.25 14.80 -15.76
C GLN A 20 -3.82 14.97 -15.21
N ASP A 21 -3.64 14.85 -13.90
CA ASP A 21 -2.32 14.86 -13.27
C ASP A 21 -1.60 13.51 -13.53
N LYS A 22 -0.50 13.57 -14.28
CA LYS A 22 0.28 12.38 -14.65
C LYS A 22 0.86 11.65 -13.43
N GLY A 23 1.21 12.38 -12.38
CA GLY A 23 1.75 11.81 -11.15
C GLY A 23 0.70 10.98 -10.41
N ALA A 24 -0.51 11.53 -10.26
CA ALA A 24 -1.65 10.87 -9.65
C ALA A 24 -2.06 9.62 -10.44
N LYS A 25 -2.07 9.70 -11.77
CA LYS A 25 -2.38 8.55 -12.62
C LYS A 25 -1.37 7.42 -12.44
N LEU A 26 -0.07 7.73 -12.50
CA LEU A 26 0.99 6.72 -12.30
C LEU A 26 0.93 6.13 -10.89
N MET A 27 0.67 6.95 -9.88
CA MET A 27 0.49 6.49 -8.51
C MET A 27 -0.69 5.52 -8.40
N ALA A 28 -1.83 5.86 -9.01
CA ALA A 28 -3.01 5.00 -9.01
C ALA A 28 -2.72 3.65 -9.67
N GLU A 29 -2.04 3.63 -10.82
CA GLU A 29 -1.64 2.38 -11.51
C GLU A 29 -0.74 1.50 -10.63
N ARG A 30 0.25 2.09 -9.95
CA ARG A 30 1.15 1.34 -9.06
C ARG A 30 0.44 0.81 -7.83
N ILE A 31 -0.46 1.60 -7.22
CA ILE A 31 -1.25 1.14 -6.08
C ILE A 31 -2.22 0.04 -6.52
N LYS A 32 -2.89 0.18 -7.68
CA LYS A 32 -3.76 -0.87 -8.27
C LYS A 32 -3.01 -2.20 -8.45
N ALA A 33 -1.74 -2.16 -8.84
CA ALA A 33 -0.92 -3.36 -8.94
C ALA A 33 -0.63 -3.98 -7.55
N ALA A 34 -0.33 -3.15 -6.56
CA ALA A 34 -0.01 -3.59 -5.21
C ALA A 34 -1.23 -4.16 -4.44
N ILE A 35 -2.42 -3.55 -4.56
CA ILE A 35 -3.65 -3.99 -3.87
C ILE A 35 -4.20 -5.34 -4.37
N LYS A 36 -3.52 -6.00 -5.32
CA LYS A 36 -3.76 -7.42 -5.60
C LYS A 36 -3.40 -8.30 -4.40
N SER A 37 -2.53 -7.84 -3.50
CA SER A 37 -2.36 -8.42 -2.16
C SER A 37 -3.56 -8.02 -1.28
N PRO A 38 -4.27 -8.99 -0.69
CA PRO A 38 -5.40 -8.73 0.20
C PRO A 38 -5.06 -7.82 1.39
N GLU A 39 -3.86 -7.98 1.95
CA GLU A 39 -3.40 -7.21 3.11
C GLU A 39 -3.18 -5.74 2.76
N ILE A 40 -2.60 -5.47 1.57
CA ILE A 40 -2.43 -4.11 1.06
C ILE A 40 -3.80 -3.50 0.75
N LEU A 41 -4.71 -4.27 0.14
CA LEU A 41 -6.07 -3.82 -0.14
C LEU A 41 -6.82 -3.42 1.13
N GLU A 42 -6.78 -4.25 2.17
CA GLU A 42 -7.44 -3.97 3.45
C GLU A 42 -6.91 -2.66 4.06
N LEU A 43 -5.58 -2.49 4.09
CA LEU A 43 -4.96 -1.27 4.59
C LEU A 43 -5.40 -0.03 3.80
N VAL A 44 -5.28 -0.06 2.48
CA VAL A 44 -5.64 1.09 1.62
C VAL A 44 -7.14 1.40 1.75
N ASN A 45 -7.98 0.37 1.79
CA ASN A 45 -9.43 0.54 1.91
C ASN A 45 -9.80 1.20 3.24
N ILE A 46 -9.19 0.80 4.36
CA ILE A 46 -9.43 1.43 5.65
C ILE A 46 -8.94 2.88 5.66
N CYS A 47 -7.78 3.17 5.05
CA CYS A 47 -7.30 4.54 4.91
C CYS A 47 -8.28 5.41 4.10
N VAL A 48 -8.84 4.90 3.00
CA VAL A 48 -9.84 5.61 2.20
C VAL A 48 -11.12 5.83 3.00
N ILE A 49 -11.64 4.81 3.67
CA ILE A 49 -12.84 4.91 4.51
C ILE A 49 -12.66 5.98 5.60
N ASN A 50 -11.52 5.97 6.27
CA ASN A 50 -11.21 6.93 7.32
C ASN A 50 -11.01 8.35 6.79
N ALA A 51 -10.40 8.50 5.61
CA ALA A 51 -10.26 9.80 4.94
C ALA A 51 -11.62 10.40 4.52
N LEU A 52 -12.61 9.56 4.24
CA LEU A 52 -13.99 9.98 3.96
C LEU A 52 -14.79 10.34 5.24
N GLY A 53 -14.18 10.25 6.43
CA GLY A 53 -14.80 10.65 7.70
C GLY A 53 -15.55 9.53 8.43
N TYR A 54 -15.53 8.30 7.90
CA TYR A 54 -16.04 7.14 8.62
C TYR A 54 -15.03 6.63 9.64
N LYS A 55 -15.50 5.99 10.71
CA LYS A 55 -14.64 5.45 11.76
C LYS A 55 -14.46 3.94 11.60
N SER A 56 -13.49 3.54 10.80
CA SER A 56 -13.05 2.15 10.67
C SER A 56 -11.77 1.88 11.43
N LYS A 57 -11.65 0.65 11.93
CA LYS A 57 -10.51 0.18 12.71
C LYS A 57 -9.72 -0.87 11.94
N ILE A 58 -8.42 -0.89 12.12
CA ILE A 58 -7.50 -1.88 11.56
C ILE A 58 -6.65 -2.49 12.67
N SER A 59 -6.39 -3.80 12.57
CA SER A 59 -5.52 -4.46 13.54
C SER A 59 -4.05 -4.12 13.29
N SER A 60 -3.24 -4.02 14.35
CA SER A 60 -1.78 -3.89 14.18
C SER A 60 -1.20 -5.00 13.33
N LYS A 61 -1.72 -6.23 13.44
CA LYS A 61 -1.27 -7.37 12.63
C LYS A 61 -1.55 -7.17 11.14
N THR A 62 -2.72 -6.65 10.77
CA THR A 62 -3.05 -6.32 9.38
C THR A 62 -2.08 -5.27 8.84
N VAL A 63 -1.77 -4.24 9.63
CA VAL A 63 -0.79 -3.21 9.22
C VAL A 63 0.59 -3.84 8.98
N ASP A 64 1.08 -4.67 9.90
CA ASP A 64 2.38 -5.33 9.77
C ASP A 64 2.43 -6.23 8.54
N ASN A 65 1.39 -7.05 8.32
CA ASN A 65 1.28 -7.91 7.14
C ASN A 65 1.24 -7.09 5.84
N ALA A 66 0.51 -5.97 5.80
CA ALA A 66 0.45 -5.11 4.62
C ALA A 66 1.81 -4.49 4.30
N ILE A 67 2.58 -4.08 5.31
CA ILE A 67 3.94 -3.56 5.13
C ILE A 67 4.88 -4.65 4.60
N ASP A 68 4.80 -5.86 5.12
CA ASP A 68 5.59 -6.98 4.61
C ASP A 68 5.22 -7.31 3.15
N SER A 69 3.93 -7.31 2.81
CA SER A 69 3.45 -7.48 1.43
C SER A 69 3.94 -6.36 0.50
N ILE A 70 4.00 -5.10 0.97
CA ILE A 70 4.57 -3.98 0.19
C ILE A 70 6.05 -4.21 -0.08
N VAL A 71 6.82 -4.66 0.93
CA VAL A 71 8.24 -4.99 0.76
C VAL A 71 8.41 -6.09 -0.29
N SER A 72 7.64 -7.18 -0.19
CA SER A 72 7.68 -8.28 -1.16
C SER A 72 7.32 -7.82 -2.57
N PHE A 73 6.28 -6.99 -2.72
CA PHE A 73 5.89 -6.42 -4.01
C PHE A 73 7.03 -5.60 -4.62
N VAL A 74 7.59 -4.65 -3.87
CA VAL A 74 8.69 -3.80 -4.35
C VAL A 74 9.94 -4.62 -4.67
N HIS A 75 10.25 -5.65 -3.88
CA HIS A 75 11.38 -6.54 -4.16
C HIS A 75 11.19 -7.30 -5.48
N SER A 76 9.98 -7.77 -5.76
CA SER A 76 9.65 -8.41 -7.05
C SER A 76 9.84 -7.45 -8.22
N GLU A 77 9.40 -6.20 -8.08
CA GLU A 77 9.59 -5.17 -9.11
C GLU A 77 11.09 -4.90 -9.34
N ILE A 78 11.88 -4.79 -8.28
CA ILE A 78 13.34 -4.61 -8.37
C ILE A 78 14.00 -5.83 -9.03
N ASP A 79 13.57 -7.04 -8.70
CA ASP A 79 14.09 -8.27 -9.31
C ASP A 79 13.85 -8.32 -10.82
N SER A 80 12.69 -7.83 -11.26
CA SER A 80 12.33 -7.74 -12.67
C SER A 80 13.04 -6.62 -13.44
N SER A 81 13.74 -5.73 -12.74
CA SER A 81 14.42 -4.58 -13.34
C SER A 81 15.75 -4.94 -14.03
N ASN A 82 16.26 -4.00 -14.82
CA ASN A 82 17.54 -4.10 -15.53
C ASN A 82 18.76 -3.70 -14.66
N LEU A 83 18.58 -3.52 -13.35
CA LEU A 83 19.68 -3.20 -12.44
C LEU A 83 20.68 -4.35 -12.31
N SER A 84 21.91 -4.05 -11.92
CA SER A 84 22.88 -5.07 -11.53
C SER A 84 22.45 -5.76 -10.25
N ASP A 85 22.83 -7.03 -10.03
CA ASP A 85 22.45 -7.77 -8.82
C ASP A 85 22.90 -7.06 -7.53
N ASN A 86 24.07 -6.41 -7.55
CA ASN A 86 24.57 -5.63 -6.43
C ASN A 86 23.69 -4.40 -6.14
N ASP A 87 23.20 -3.72 -7.19
CA ASP A 87 22.34 -2.56 -7.00
C ASP A 87 20.92 -2.96 -6.61
N LYS A 88 20.41 -4.08 -7.14
CA LYS A 88 19.15 -4.70 -6.68
C LYS A 88 19.18 -4.96 -5.18
N GLU A 89 20.24 -5.59 -4.68
CA GLU A 89 20.37 -5.90 -3.26
C GLU A 89 20.42 -4.63 -2.38
N LYS A 90 21.15 -3.59 -2.83
CA LYS A 90 21.17 -2.29 -2.14
C LYS A 90 19.80 -1.62 -2.11
N GLU A 91 19.08 -1.61 -3.24
CA GLU A 91 17.76 -1.00 -3.31
C GLU A 91 16.75 -1.76 -2.45
N LYS A 92 16.73 -3.10 -2.52
CA LYS A 92 15.86 -3.94 -1.69
C LYS A 92 16.06 -3.67 -0.20
N ASN A 93 17.31 -3.58 0.24
CA ASN A 93 17.62 -3.27 1.63
C ASN A 93 17.17 -1.86 2.02
N SER A 94 17.43 -0.87 1.17
CA SER A 94 16.94 0.51 1.36
C SER A 94 15.42 0.56 1.51
N TYR A 95 14.68 -0.09 0.62
CA TYR A 95 13.22 -0.13 0.67
C TYR A 95 12.68 -0.87 1.88
N LYS A 96 13.33 -1.95 2.31
CA LYS A 96 12.97 -2.68 3.54
C LYS A 96 13.09 -1.77 4.77
N HIS A 97 14.15 -0.96 4.86
CA HIS A 97 14.29 0.02 5.94
C HIS A 97 13.23 1.11 5.88
N PHE A 98 12.96 1.65 4.69
CA PHE A 98 11.91 2.64 4.48
C PHE A 98 10.53 2.11 4.90
N ALA A 99 10.16 0.92 4.44
CA ALA A 99 8.86 0.31 4.71
C ALA A 99 8.65 0.06 6.22
N LYS A 100 9.68 -0.35 6.95
CA LYS A 100 9.62 -0.47 8.41
C LYS A 100 9.34 0.86 9.11
N SER A 101 10.00 1.93 8.67
CA SER A 101 9.75 3.29 9.19
C SER A 101 8.33 3.75 8.87
N LEU A 102 7.86 3.49 7.65
CA LEU A 102 6.49 3.77 7.24
C LEU A 102 5.48 3.02 8.14
N GLY A 103 5.67 1.72 8.35
CA GLY A 103 4.80 0.90 9.20
C GLY A 103 4.73 1.41 10.63
N LYS A 104 5.86 1.85 11.20
CA LYS A 104 5.91 2.47 12.53
C LYS A 104 5.07 3.75 12.57
N ILE A 105 5.34 4.70 11.67
CA ILE A 105 4.63 6.00 11.62
C ILE A 105 3.13 5.79 11.38
N LEU A 106 2.78 4.86 10.50
CA LEU A 106 1.39 4.53 10.19
C LEU A 106 0.66 4.02 11.45
N LYS A 107 1.26 3.10 12.21
CA LYS A 107 0.67 2.61 13.46
C LYS A 107 0.53 3.71 14.51
N GLU A 108 1.54 4.57 14.66
CA GLU A 108 1.48 5.71 15.58
C GLU A 108 0.30 6.64 15.22
N ASN A 109 0.14 6.99 13.94
CA ASN A 109 -0.95 7.83 13.47
C ASN A 109 -2.34 7.17 13.66
N LEU A 110 -2.46 5.89 13.32
CA LEU A 110 -3.70 5.13 13.50
C LEU A 110 -4.06 5.01 14.99
N GLN A 111 -3.07 4.87 15.88
CA GLN A 111 -3.28 4.81 17.31
C GLN A 111 -3.78 6.15 17.86
N VAL A 112 -3.17 7.27 17.48
CA VAL A 112 -3.61 8.63 17.86
C VAL A 112 -5.04 8.90 17.39
N ALA A 113 -5.39 8.43 16.19
CA ALA A 113 -6.73 8.56 15.62
C ALA A 113 -7.75 7.56 16.21
N GLN A 114 -7.36 6.68 17.14
CA GLN A 114 -8.20 5.60 17.69
C GLN A 114 -8.72 4.61 16.62
N GLN A 115 -7.95 4.46 15.54
CA GLN A 115 -8.20 3.58 14.40
C GLN A 115 -7.39 2.28 14.46
N LEU A 116 -6.42 2.16 15.36
CA LEU A 116 -5.64 0.93 15.58
C LEU A 116 -6.26 0.08 16.68
N ILE A 117 -6.34 -1.24 16.47
CA ILE A 117 -6.76 -2.25 17.47
C ILE A 117 -5.79 -3.42 17.57
#